data_AF-A0A6N6KR69-F1
#
_entry.id   AF-A0A6N6KR69-F1
#
_cell.length_a   1.000
_cell.length_b   1.000
_cell.length_c   1.000
_cell.angle_alpha   90.00
_cell.angle_beta   90.00
_cell.angle_gamma   90.00
#
_symmetry.space_group_name_H-M   'P 1'
#
loop_
_entity.id
_entity.type
_entity.pdbx_description
1 polymer ?
#
loop_
_entity_poly.entity_id
_entity_poly.type
_entity_poly.pdbx_seq_one_letter_code
_entity_poly.pdbx_strand_id
1 'polypeptide(L)'
;MNRFLILFLLLITTSMSCNTLDDMSNPDTSEIKGFQLLNDLKGHWVGSNITAFGHFDFFTFDFRPISAAHLHSIYEGGTNQNIITSIFIADFEGKQQIMARNGGWLGNQYRATYFVLDIAEETETSRYYRLVDAVGREKRAYIEFRFENGILKFDAYKDNSGSLDEPVHHMGFEGTNLNPSYAQAATELFDFPQKVSEVSLENKFTDLIDPDSALFLEENKDPFPKNQHGHLSDLKINLVKDNAIQSDKLLLYISTESIVEENGQVNYQHLTSKVIRTIEVQSNEAFYITTYLHPDSYFITCFSDKDNNFYPSPGDVCNVSKVIEIDPETFQEMDIEVDLLLQ
;
A
#
# COMPACT_ATOMS: atom_id res chain seq x y z
N MET A 1 -84.75 14.63 -35.30
CA MET A 1 -84.61 13.23 -34.84
C MET A 1 -83.46 13.21 -33.84
N ASN A 2 -83.76 12.83 -32.59
CA ASN A 2 -82.88 12.63 -31.41
C ASN A 2 -82.13 13.87 -30.86
N ARG A 3 -82.69 14.54 -29.83
CA ARG A 3 -82.59 14.30 -28.35
C ARG A 3 -81.29 14.88 -27.77
N PHE A 4 -81.34 16.07 -27.16
CA PHE A 4 -81.49 16.31 -25.70
C PHE A 4 -80.45 15.60 -24.82
N LEU A 5 -79.50 16.36 -24.24
CA LEU A 5 -79.35 16.46 -22.79
C LEU A 5 -78.51 17.70 -22.41
N ILE A 6 -79.09 18.55 -21.57
CA ILE A 6 -78.48 19.68 -20.87
C ILE A 6 -77.93 19.13 -19.55
N LEU A 7 -76.73 19.54 -19.12
CA LEU A 7 -76.47 19.73 -17.68
C LEU A 7 -75.39 20.80 -17.43
N PHE A 8 -75.79 21.75 -16.58
CA PHE A 8 -75.02 22.79 -15.91
C PHE A 8 -73.81 22.24 -15.12
N LEU A 9 -72.74 23.02 -14.96
CA LEU A 9 -72.44 23.78 -13.73
C LEU A 9 -70.92 24.03 -13.53
N LEU A 10 -70.64 25.24 -13.03
CA LEU A 10 -69.56 25.65 -12.12
C LEU A 10 -68.15 26.00 -12.66
N LEU A 11 -67.86 27.32 -12.61
CA LEU A 11 -66.53 27.89 -12.45
C LEU A 11 -65.91 27.39 -11.14
N ILE A 12 -64.67 26.91 -11.20
CA ILE A 12 -63.68 27.06 -10.12
C ILE A 12 -62.33 27.41 -10.77
N THR A 13 -61.85 28.60 -10.48
CA THR A 13 -60.47 29.04 -10.72
C THR A 13 -59.56 28.38 -9.69
N THR A 14 -58.61 27.56 -10.14
CA THR A 14 -57.47 27.13 -9.32
C THR A 14 -56.18 27.46 -10.05
N SER A 15 -55.40 28.34 -9.43
CA SER A 15 -53.99 28.59 -9.69
C SER A 15 -53.21 27.28 -9.72
N MET A 16 -52.72 26.89 -10.89
CA MET A 16 -51.68 25.86 -10.97
C MET A 16 -50.33 26.52 -10.69
N SER A 17 -49.91 26.41 -9.43
CA SER A 17 -48.51 26.29 -9.07
C SER A 17 -47.99 25.01 -9.72
N CYS A 18 -47.25 25.15 -10.82
CA CYS A 18 -46.55 24.02 -11.40
C CYS A 18 -45.20 23.92 -10.69
N ASN A 19 -45.12 22.90 -9.85
CA ASN A 19 -43.95 22.45 -9.12
C ASN A 19 -42.73 22.41 -10.04
N THR A 20 -41.61 22.91 -9.52
CA THR A 20 -40.27 22.53 -9.94
C THR A 20 -40.24 21.02 -10.14
N LEU A 21 -39.87 20.60 -11.34
CA LEU A 21 -39.43 19.23 -11.58
C LEU A 21 -38.30 18.98 -10.59
N ASP A 22 -38.54 18.07 -9.65
CA ASP A 22 -37.49 17.46 -8.85
C ASP A 22 -36.46 16.91 -9.84
N ASP A 23 -35.34 17.63 -9.88
CA ASP A 23 -34.10 17.16 -10.46
C ASP A 23 -33.79 15.84 -9.74
N MET A 24 -33.92 14.73 -10.46
CA MET A 24 -33.57 13.41 -9.95
C MET A 24 -32.06 13.38 -9.75
N SER A 25 -31.66 13.82 -8.55
CA SER A 25 -30.53 13.32 -7.78
C SER A 25 -29.38 12.78 -8.64
N ASN A 26 -28.55 13.69 -9.14
CA ASN A 26 -27.13 13.40 -9.11
C ASN A 26 -26.81 13.11 -7.64
N PRO A 27 -26.31 11.91 -7.25
CA PRO A 27 -25.89 11.71 -5.88
C PRO A 27 -24.88 12.81 -5.60
N ASP A 28 -25.23 13.67 -4.65
CA ASP A 28 -24.40 14.75 -4.17
C ASP A 28 -22.98 14.19 -4.02
N THR A 29 -22.04 14.66 -4.84
CA THR A 29 -20.63 14.26 -4.77
C THR A 29 -20.05 14.87 -3.52
N SER A 30 -20.49 14.38 -2.36
CA SER A 30 -20.04 14.82 -1.06
C SER A 30 -18.53 14.73 -1.05
N GLU A 31 -17.88 15.84 -0.71
CA GLU A 31 -16.44 15.95 -0.64
C GLU A 31 -15.90 14.86 0.31
N ILE A 32 -15.21 13.86 -0.24
CA ILE A 32 -14.50 12.86 0.55
C ILE A 32 -13.33 13.60 1.20
N LYS A 33 -13.39 13.78 2.53
CA LYS A 33 -12.35 14.46 3.30
C LYS A 33 -10.99 13.79 3.04
N GLY A 34 -9.96 14.59 2.80
CA GLY A 34 -8.59 14.13 2.58
C GLY A 34 -8.39 13.31 1.31
N PHE A 35 -9.29 13.40 0.33
CA PHE A 35 -9.17 12.71 -0.97
C PHE A 35 -7.83 12.98 -1.67
N GLN A 36 -7.23 14.15 -1.45
CA GLN A 36 -5.94 14.54 -2.01
C GLN A 36 -4.78 13.65 -1.52
N LEU A 37 -4.90 12.97 -0.36
CA LEU A 37 -3.89 12.03 0.16
C LEU A 37 -3.56 10.92 -0.86
N LEU A 38 -4.57 10.40 -1.56
CA LEU A 38 -4.39 9.35 -2.58
C LEU A 38 -3.46 9.82 -3.71
N ASN A 39 -3.57 11.09 -4.10
CA ASN A 39 -2.72 11.70 -5.12
C ASN A 39 -1.33 12.04 -4.59
N ASP A 40 -1.23 12.49 -3.33
CA ASP A 40 0.03 12.93 -2.75
C ASP A 40 0.96 11.76 -2.44
N LEU A 41 0.41 10.61 -2.06
CA LEU A 41 1.20 9.47 -1.58
C LEU A 41 1.76 8.59 -2.71
N LYS A 42 1.20 8.65 -3.93
CA LYS A 42 1.63 7.76 -5.04
C LYS A 42 3.08 7.98 -5.47
N GLY A 43 3.77 6.91 -5.85
CA GLY A 43 5.14 6.92 -6.33
C GLY A 43 6.12 6.19 -5.40
N HIS A 44 7.40 6.29 -5.77
CA HIS A 44 8.50 5.64 -5.06
C HIS A 44 9.20 6.62 -4.11
N TRP A 45 8.95 6.43 -2.81
CA TRP A 45 9.54 7.23 -1.75
C TRP A 45 10.78 6.55 -1.21
N VAL A 46 11.90 7.25 -1.26
CA VAL A 46 13.20 6.78 -0.77
C VAL A 46 13.66 7.67 0.36
N GLY A 47 14.10 7.06 1.46
CA GLY A 47 14.51 7.79 2.65
C GLY A 47 15.04 6.89 3.75
N SER A 48 14.85 7.32 4.99
CA SER A 48 15.25 6.57 6.18
C SER A 48 14.02 6.19 7.00
N ASN A 49 14.16 5.14 7.82
CA ASN A 49 13.09 4.68 8.70
C ASN A 49 13.62 4.41 10.10
N ILE A 50 12.90 4.85 11.11
CA ILE A 50 13.16 4.55 12.52
C ILE A 50 12.04 3.66 13.01
N THR A 51 12.38 2.56 13.64
CA THR A 51 11.40 1.61 14.23
C THR A 51 11.84 1.21 15.62
N ALA A 52 10.99 0.45 16.32
CA ALA A 52 11.38 -0.23 17.56
C ALA A 52 12.59 -1.16 17.43
N PHE A 53 12.95 -1.58 16.20
CA PHE A 53 14.08 -2.47 15.93
C PHE A 53 15.38 -1.73 15.59
N GLY A 54 15.34 -0.41 15.37
CA GLY A 54 16.51 0.39 15.06
C GLY A 54 16.29 1.45 14.00
N HIS A 55 17.40 1.99 13.49
CA HIS A 55 17.44 2.97 12.42
C HIS A 55 17.91 2.30 11.13
N PHE A 56 17.18 2.53 10.05
CA PHE A 56 17.50 2.09 8.70
C PHE A 56 17.81 3.33 7.87
N ASP A 57 19.08 3.50 7.50
CA ASP A 57 19.54 4.65 6.70
C ASP A 57 18.90 4.67 5.29
N PHE A 58 18.51 3.49 4.80
CA PHE A 58 17.81 3.30 3.55
C PHE A 58 16.53 2.49 3.77
N PHE A 59 15.41 3.05 3.36
CA PHE A 59 14.09 2.44 3.35
C PHE A 59 13.27 3.02 2.22
N THR A 60 12.36 2.21 1.65
CA THR A 60 11.53 2.63 0.54
C THR A 60 10.06 2.27 0.76
N PHE A 61 9.17 3.13 0.26
CA PHE A 61 7.78 2.78 0.01
C PHE A 61 7.49 2.95 -1.48
N ASP A 62 6.90 1.94 -2.10
CA ASP A 62 6.44 1.98 -3.49
C ASP A 62 4.92 1.96 -3.50
N PHE A 63 4.32 3.15 -3.50
CA PHE A 63 2.88 3.32 -3.48
C PHE A 63 2.32 3.40 -4.90
N ARG A 64 1.57 2.37 -5.32
CA ARG A 64 0.94 2.36 -6.65
C ARG A 64 -0.56 2.06 -6.55
N PRO A 65 -1.38 2.63 -7.44
CA PRO A 65 -2.77 2.26 -7.55
C PRO A 65 -2.91 0.78 -7.91
N ILE A 66 -3.84 0.09 -7.27
CA ILE A 66 -4.26 -1.27 -7.64
C ILE A 66 -5.74 -1.33 -8.04
N SER A 67 -6.43 -0.21 -7.91
CA SER A 67 -7.80 0.03 -8.38
C SER A 67 -8.03 1.54 -8.58
N ALA A 68 -9.27 1.93 -8.92
CA ALA A 68 -9.69 3.32 -9.03
C ALA A 68 -9.67 4.10 -7.71
N ALA A 69 -9.67 3.43 -6.56
CA ALA A 69 -9.76 4.07 -5.24
C ALA A 69 -8.86 3.43 -4.17
N HIS A 70 -7.88 2.61 -4.56
CA HIS A 70 -6.98 1.88 -3.67
C HIS A 70 -5.52 2.06 -4.08
N LEU A 71 -4.73 2.65 -3.19
CA LEU A 71 -3.28 2.76 -3.26
C LEU A 71 -2.62 1.74 -2.33
N HIS A 72 -1.63 1.02 -2.83
CA HIS A 72 -0.98 -0.08 -2.12
C HIS A 72 0.55 0.10 -2.11
N SER A 73 1.17 -0.20 -0.97
CA SER A 73 2.61 -0.43 -0.80
C SER A 73 2.81 -1.59 0.17
N ILE A 74 3.97 -2.24 0.08
CA ILE A 74 4.35 -3.32 0.98
C ILE A 74 5.85 -3.24 1.30
N TYR A 75 6.18 -3.52 2.56
CA TYR A 75 7.52 -3.88 2.99
C TYR A 75 7.60 -5.39 3.12
N GLU A 76 8.68 -6.00 2.63
CA GLU A 76 9.00 -7.42 2.82
C GLU A 76 10.42 -7.54 3.36
N GLY A 77 10.59 -8.14 4.53
CA GLY A 77 11.90 -8.31 5.18
C GLY A 77 12.51 -9.71 5.04
N GLY A 78 11.70 -10.69 4.63
CA GLY A 78 12.07 -12.10 4.56
C GLY A 78 10.84 -13.00 4.43
N THR A 79 11.05 -14.31 4.50
CA THR A 79 9.95 -15.28 4.46
C THR A 79 9.00 -15.08 5.65
N ASN A 80 7.70 -14.93 5.36
CA ASN A 80 6.65 -14.62 6.34
C ASN A 80 6.84 -13.30 7.11
N GLN A 81 7.58 -12.34 6.54
CA GLN A 81 7.69 -11.00 7.11
C GLN A 81 7.29 -9.97 6.07
N ASN A 82 6.02 -9.58 6.12
CA ASN A 82 5.50 -8.50 5.29
C ASN A 82 4.58 -7.56 6.06
N ILE A 83 4.62 -6.29 5.67
CA ILE A 83 3.78 -5.24 6.22
C ILE A 83 3.22 -4.45 5.05
N ILE A 84 1.93 -4.60 4.83
CA ILE A 84 1.17 -3.86 3.83
C ILE A 84 0.79 -2.51 4.43
N THR A 85 0.86 -1.47 3.61
CA THR A 85 0.26 -0.16 3.87
C THR A 85 -0.61 0.18 2.68
N SER A 86 -1.92 0.07 2.87
CA SER A 86 -2.92 0.40 1.85
C SER A 86 -3.73 1.60 2.30
N ILE A 87 -4.00 2.54 1.38
CA ILE A 87 -4.91 3.67 1.56
C ILE A 87 -6.01 3.55 0.51
N PHE A 88 -7.28 3.58 0.92
CA PHE A 88 -8.41 3.39 0.02
C PHE A 88 -9.65 4.15 0.47
N ILE A 89 -10.62 4.28 -0.43
CA ILE A 89 -11.95 4.80 -0.10
C ILE A 89 -12.84 3.61 0.28
N ALA A 90 -13.57 3.73 1.39
CA ALA A 90 -14.53 2.72 1.81
C ALA A 90 -15.81 3.35 2.35
N ASP A 91 -16.90 2.57 2.30
CA ASP A 91 -18.12 2.92 3.04
C ASP A 91 -17.94 2.52 4.50
N PHE A 92 -17.97 3.50 5.40
CA PHE A 92 -17.84 3.29 6.83
C PHE A 92 -18.56 4.41 7.60
N GLU A 93 -19.34 4.06 8.63
CA GLU A 93 -20.12 5.00 9.43
C GLU A 93 -21.13 5.84 8.61
N GLY A 94 -21.75 5.20 7.63
CA GLY A 94 -22.82 5.75 6.80
C GLY A 94 -22.35 6.71 5.71
N LYS A 95 -21.05 6.76 5.40
CA LYS A 95 -20.47 7.64 4.37
C LYS A 95 -19.19 7.07 3.76
N GLN A 96 -18.79 7.61 2.61
CA GLN A 96 -17.48 7.32 2.01
C GLN A 96 -16.37 8.03 2.78
N GLN A 97 -15.33 7.29 3.17
CA GLN A 97 -14.20 7.80 3.92
C GLN A 97 -12.87 7.30 3.36
N ILE A 98 -11.81 8.10 3.52
CA ILE A 98 -10.45 7.60 3.37
C ILE A 98 -10.14 6.71 4.57
N MET A 99 -9.73 5.48 4.28
CA MET A 99 -9.33 4.49 5.26
C MET A 99 -7.96 3.93 4.89
N ALA A 100 -7.30 3.34 5.88
CA ALA A 100 -6.08 2.59 5.65
C ALA A 100 -6.18 1.20 6.27
N ARG A 101 -5.46 0.27 5.66
CA ARG A 101 -5.15 -1.05 6.22
C ARG A 101 -3.64 -1.13 6.36
N ASN A 102 -3.16 -1.31 7.59
CA ASN A 102 -1.76 -1.54 7.87
C ASN A 102 -1.57 -2.88 8.60
N GLY A 103 -0.61 -3.67 8.13
CA GLY A 103 -0.29 -4.96 8.71
C GLY A 103 -0.05 -6.05 7.67
N GLY A 104 0.08 -7.29 8.11
CA GLY A 104 0.45 -8.42 7.27
C GLY A 104 0.93 -9.57 8.15
N TRP A 105 1.98 -10.25 7.69
CA TRP A 105 2.60 -11.36 8.38
C TRP A 105 3.86 -10.92 9.11
N LEU A 106 3.90 -11.17 10.42
CA LEU A 106 5.07 -10.97 11.27
C LEU A 106 5.51 -12.34 11.81
N GLY A 107 6.32 -13.04 11.01
CA GLY A 107 6.57 -14.46 11.20
C GLY A 107 5.27 -15.26 11.05
N ASN A 108 4.96 -16.10 12.02
CA ASN A 108 3.75 -16.94 11.98
C ASN A 108 2.48 -16.23 12.47
N GLN A 109 2.53 -14.91 12.67
CA GLN A 109 1.41 -14.12 13.19
C GLN A 109 0.85 -13.21 12.12
N TYR A 110 -0.42 -13.37 11.83
CA TYR A 110 -1.18 -12.40 11.05
C TYR A 110 -1.66 -11.26 11.93
N ARG A 111 -1.49 -10.02 11.48
CA ARG A 111 -2.05 -8.83 12.13
C ARG A 111 -2.42 -7.80 11.07
N ALA A 112 -3.66 -7.35 11.05
CA ALA A 112 -4.10 -6.23 10.20
C ALA A 112 -4.96 -5.28 11.01
N THR A 113 -4.61 -3.98 10.99
CA THR A 113 -5.36 -2.92 11.66
C THR A 113 -5.92 -1.95 10.63
N TYR A 114 -7.17 -1.55 10.86
CA TYR A 114 -7.86 -0.56 10.03
C TYR A 114 -7.88 0.81 10.68
N PHE A 115 -7.62 1.83 9.88
CA PHE A 115 -7.62 3.23 10.28
C PHE A 115 -8.61 4.01 9.43
N VAL A 116 -9.19 5.06 10.00
CA VAL A 116 -10.09 6.00 9.33
C VAL A 116 -9.54 7.41 9.48
N LEU A 117 -9.59 8.18 8.40
CA LEU A 117 -9.13 9.57 8.40
C LEU A 117 -9.98 10.45 9.33
N ASP A 118 -9.34 11.10 10.29
CA ASP A 118 -9.99 12.04 11.21
C ASP A 118 -9.55 13.49 10.99
N ILE A 119 -8.30 13.73 10.58
CA ILE A 119 -7.76 15.06 10.26
C ILE A 119 -7.24 15.09 8.82
N ALA A 120 -7.57 16.18 8.11
CA ALA A 120 -6.97 16.57 6.86
C ALA A 120 -6.81 18.10 6.88
N GLU A 121 -5.57 18.56 6.80
CA GLU A 121 -5.19 19.97 6.76
C GLU A 121 -4.34 20.17 5.52
N GLU A 122 -4.85 20.96 4.58
CA GLU A 122 -4.24 21.15 3.27
C GLU A 122 -4.01 22.64 3.03
N THR A 123 -2.75 23.01 2.83
CA THR A 123 -2.33 24.35 2.41
C THR A 123 -1.58 24.27 1.08
N GLU A 124 -1.20 25.41 0.51
CA GLU A 124 -0.39 25.45 -0.71
C GLU A 124 1.00 24.85 -0.52
N THR A 125 1.56 24.89 0.69
CA THR A 125 2.95 24.51 0.97
C THR A 125 3.11 23.29 1.86
N SER A 126 2.06 22.89 2.56
CA SER A 126 2.07 21.74 3.45
C SER A 126 0.73 21.02 3.47
N ARG A 127 0.78 19.70 3.64
CA ARG A 127 -0.41 18.88 3.84
C ARG A 127 -0.18 17.91 4.99
N TYR A 128 -1.18 17.75 5.84
CA TYR A 128 -1.17 16.86 6.99
C TYR A 128 -2.45 16.04 7.01
N TYR A 129 -2.28 14.73 7.15
CA TYR A 129 -3.37 13.77 7.26
C TYR A 129 -3.12 12.88 8.47
N ARG A 130 -4.17 12.67 9.28
CA ARG A 130 -4.14 11.69 10.36
C ARG A 130 -5.26 10.69 10.17
N LEU A 131 -4.90 9.42 10.28
CA LEU A 131 -5.84 8.32 10.31
C LEU A 131 -5.71 7.61 11.64
N VAL A 132 -6.83 7.39 12.31
CA VAL A 132 -6.91 6.79 13.65
C VAL A 132 -7.53 5.41 13.57
N ASP A 133 -7.24 4.53 14.53
CA ASP A 133 -7.88 3.20 14.60
C ASP A 133 -9.41 3.33 14.45
N ALA A 134 -10.01 2.52 13.58
CA ALA A 134 -11.42 2.71 13.22
C ALA A 134 -12.41 2.44 14.39
N VAL A 135 -11.96 1.77 15.47
CA VAL A 135 -12.72 1.52 16.70
C VAL A 135 -12.16 2.34 17.85
N GLY A 136 -10.90 2.12 18.22
CA GLY A 136 -10.24 2.71 19.39
C GLY A 136 -9.76 4.15 19.19
N ARG A 137 -9.87 4.66 17.96
CA ARG A 137 -9.47 6.02 17.55
C ARG A 137 -8.04 6.36 17.97
N GLU A 138 -7.76 7.63 18.20
CA GLU A 138 -6.41 8.15 18.46
C GLU A 138 -5.78 7.62 19.73
N LYS A 139 -6.58 7.13 20.69
CA LYS A 139 -6.07 6.55 21.95
C LYS A 139 -5.48 5.16 21.78
N ARG A 140 -5.91 4.45 20.73
CA ARG A 140 -5.38 3.12 20.40
C ARG A 140 -4.19 3.27 19.47
N ALA A 141 -4.43 3.72 18.25
CA ALA A 141 -3.36 3.85 17.28
C ALA A 141 -3.71 4.93 16.27
N TYR A 142 -2.69 5.55 15.69
CA TYR A 142 -2.87 6.46 14.58
C TYR A 142 -1.62 6.50 13.71
N ILE A 143 -1.85 6.84 12.44
CA ILE A 143 -0.80 7.10 11.46
C ILE A 143 -0.94 8.53 10.96
N GLU A 144 0.20 9.16 10.69
CA GLU A 144 0.30 10.53 10.20
C GLU A 144 1.07 10.57 8.90
N PHE A 145 0.54 11.30 7.92
CA PHE A 145 1.25 11.66 6.70
C PHE A 145 1.43 13.17 6.65
N ARG A 146 2.68 13.63 6.57
CA ARG A 146 3.04 15.04 6.39
C ARG A 146 3.80 15.22 5.10
N PHE A 147 3.33 16.11 4.24
CA PHE A 147 3.98 16.48 3.00
C PHE A 147 4.42 17.95 3.09
N GLU A 148 5.73 18.20 3.02
CA GLU A 148 6.28 19.55 3.06
C GLU A 148 7.59 19.60 2.27
N ASN A 149 7.77 20.59 1.40
CA ASN A 149 9.00 20.79 0.62
C ASN A 149 9.45 19.54 -0.18
N GLY A 150 8.51 18.73 -0.69
CA GLY A 150 8.81 17.50 -1.43
C GLY A 150 9.22 16.31 -0.55
N ILE A 151 9.14 16.45 0.77
CA ILE A 151 9.43 15.41 1.75
C ILE A 151 8.11 14.83 2.26
N LEU A 152 8.06 13.51 2.34
CA LEU A 152 7.06 12.76 3.09
C LEU A 152 7.63 12.42 4.46
N LYS A 153 6.89 12.75 5.53
CA LYS A 153 7.04 12.12 6.83
C LYS A 153 5.84 11.22 7.09
N PHE A 154 6.11 9.94 7.36
CA PHE A 154 5.10 8.96 7.70
C PHE A 154 5.41 8.40 9.09
N ASP A 155 4.61 8.79 10.06
CA ASP A 155 4.74 8.34 11.45
C ASP A 155 3.58 7.41 11.84
N ALA A 156 3.88 6.41 12.65
CA ALA A 156 2.90 5.51 13.24
C ALA A 156 3.06 5.50 14.76
N TYR A 157 1.93 5.63 15.45
CA TYR A 157 1.83 5.64 16.91
C TYR A 157 0.90 4.53 17.37
N LYS A 158 1.26 3.88 18.47
CA LYS A 158 0.47 2.77 19.02
C LYS A 158 0.58 2.71 20.53
N ASP A 159 -0.54 2.44 21.20
CA ASP A 159 -0.56 2.03 22.59
C ASP A 159 -0.16 0.55 22.75
N ASN A 160 0.29 0.16 23.94
CA ASN A 160 0.66 -1.22 24.19
C ASN A 160 -0.55 -2.06 24.62
N SER A 161 -1.53 -2.25 23.73
CA SER A 161 -2.72 -3.09 24.02
C SER A 161 -3.55 -2.59 25.21
N GLY A 162 -3.79 -1.28 25.26
CA GLY A 162 -4.55 -0.61 26.32
C GLY A 162 -3.74 -0.37 27.60
N SER A 163 -2.45 -0.71 27.63
CA SER A 163 -1.62 -0.58 28.84
C SER A 163 -0.96 0.80 29.02
N LEU A 164 -1.14 1.71 28.06
CA LEU A 164 -0.55 3.06 28.09
C LEU A 164 -1.69 4.08 28.05
N ASP A 165 -1.50 5.19 28.77
CA ASP A 165 -2.47 6.30 28.77
C ASP A 165 -2.52 7.01 27.41
N GLU A 166 -1.39 7.01 26.68
CA GLU A 166 -1.25 7.61 25.35
C GLU A 166 -0.39 6.71 24.44
N PRO A 167 -0.70 6.63 23.12
CA PRO A 167 0.16 5.94 22.16
C PRO A 167 1.57 6.51 22.10
N VAL A 168 2.53 5.63 21.87
CA VAL A 168 3.95 5.99 21.69
C VAL A 168 4.37 5.82 20.24
N HIS A 169 5.40 6.57 19.82
CA HIS A 169 5.98 6.47 18.49
C HIS A 169 6.50 5.05 18.25
N HIS A 170 6.05 4.43 17.16
CA HIS A 170 6.35 3.05 16.81
C HIS A 170 7.20 2.94 15.55
N MET A 171 6.94 3.81 14.58
CA MET A 171 7.66 3.90 13.31
C MET A 171 7.65 5.35 12.82
N GLY A 172 8.75 5.79 12.21
CA GLY A 172 8.86 7.08 11.56
C GLY A 172 9.73 7.00 10.32
N PHE A 173 9.13 7.24 9.16
CA PHE A 173 9.80 7.34 7.88
C PHE A 173 9.90 8.80 7.44
N GLU A 174 11.05 9.17 6.87
CA GLU A 174 11.25 10.45 6.19
C GLU A 174 11.95 10.22 4.86
N GLY A 175 11.36 10.69 3.75
CA GLY A 175 11.91 10.47 2.42
C GLY A 175 11.36 11.39 1.33
N THR A 176 11.89 11.22 0.12
CA THR A 176 11.51 11.99 -1.07
C THR A 176 10.97 11.07 -2.16
N ASN A 177 10.02 11.56 -2.97
CA ASN A 177 9.45 10.79 -4.08
C ASN A 177 10.42 10.83 -5.27
N LEU A 178 11.30 9.84 -5.33
CA LEU A 178 12.42 9.83 -6.27
C LEU A 178 12.00 9.37 -7.66
N ASN A 179 11.04 8.43 -7.75
CA ASN A 179 10.49 7.96 -9.01
C ASN A 179 8.94 8.02 -8.99
N PRO A 180 8.34 9.22 -9.13
CA PRO A 180 6.89 9.35 -9.18
C PRO A 180 6.27 8.66 -10.40
N SER A 181 7.05 8.45 -11.48
CA SER A 181 6.60 7.79 -12.70
C SER A 181 6.25 6.31 -12.52
N TYR A 182 6.70 5.66 -11.44
CA TYR A 182 6.41 4.23 -11.19
C TYR A 182 4.92 3.97 -10.99
N ALA A 183 4.18 4.97 -10.48
CA ALA A 183 2.74 4.88 -10.33
C ALA A 183 1.97 5.27 -11.60
N GLN A 184 2.63 5.77 -12.66
CA GLN A 184 1.96 6.40 -13.80
C GLN A 184 1.07 5.42 -14.58
N ALA A 185 1.60 4.26 -14.97
CA ALA A 185 0.86 3.27 -15.75
C ALA A 185 -0.44 2.81 -15.03
N ALA A 186 -0.35 2.52 -13.74
CA ALA A 186 -1.51 2.17 -12.93
C ALA A 186 -2.46 3.37 -12.71
N THR A 187 -1.92 4.58 -12.56
CA THR A 187 -2.74 5.80 -12.46
C THR A 187 -3.61 5.98 -13.69
N GLU A 188 -3.02 5.82 -14.87
CA GLU A 188 -3.73 5.93 -16.16
C GLU A 188 -4.71 4.77 -16.37
N LEU A 189 -4.34 3.54 -16.01
CA LEU A 189 -5.20 2.36 -16.14
C LEU A 189 -6.52 2.50 -15.37
N PHE A 190 -6.47 3.08 -14.16
CA PHE A 190 -7.61 3.16 -13.26
C PHE A 190 -8.31 4.52 -13.24
N ASP A 191 -7.84 5.48 -14.06
CA ASP A 191 -8.20 6.89 -13.95
C ASP A 191 -8.12 7.38 -12.48
N PHE A 192 -7.05 6.98 -11.78
CA PHE A 192 -6.94 7.13 -10.33
C PHE A 192 -6.52 8.55 -9.90
N PRO A 193 -7.03 9.06 -8.76
CA PRO A 193 -8.08 8.48 -7.92
C PRO A 193 -9.49 8.86 -8.38
N GLN A 194 -10.44 7.96 -8.18
CA GLN A 194 -11.88 8.19 -8.35
C GLN A 194 -12.59 8.19 -7.00
N LYS A 195 -13.69 8.96 -6.88
CA LYS A 195 -14.53 9.02 -5.68
C LYS A 195 -15.53 7.85 -5.63
N VAL A 196 -14.99 6.63 -5.62
CA VAL A 196 -15.76 5.38 -5.54
C VAL A 196 -15.28 4.57 -4.35
N SER A 197 -16.18 3.81 -3.71
CA SER A 197 -15.79 2.93 -2.60
C SER A 197 -15.18 1.66 -3.15
N GLU A 198 -14.01 1.29 -2.63
CA GLU A 198 -13.34 0.02 -2.91
C GLU A 198 -14.08 -1.14 -2.23
N VAL A 199 -14.48 -0.91 -0.98
CA VAL A 199 -15.10 -1.92 -0.13
C VAL A 199 -16.08 -1.26 0.84
N SER A 200 -17.11 -1.99 1.24
CA SER A 200 -17.97 -1.59 2.35
C SER A 200 -17.49 -2.23 3.66
N LEU A 201 -17.08 -1.38 4.60
CA LEU A 201 -16.63 -1.77 5.95
C LEU A 201 -17.69 -1.52 7.01
N GLU A 202 -18.93 -1.26 6.59
CA GLU A 202 -20.07 -1.11 7.48
C GLU A 202 -20.25 -2.34 8.37
N ASN A 203 -20.29 -2.11 9.67
CA ASN A 203 -20.43 -3.15 10.70
C ASN A 203 -19.37 -4.27 10.61
N LYS A 204 -18.20 -4.02 10.00
CA LYS A 204 -17.11 -5.01 9.94
C LYS A 204 -16.25 -5.04 11.20
N PHE A 205 -16.36 -4.03 12.05
CA PHE A 205 -15.60 -3.91 13.29
C PHE A 205 -16.47 -4.17 14.54
N THR A 206 -17.40 -5.11 14.42
CA THR A 206 -18.24 -5.61 15.53
C THR A 206 -17.74 -6.97 15.99
N ASP A 207 -17.93 -7.30 17.27
CA ASP A 207 -17.59 -8.61 17.85
C ASP A 207 -16.11 -9.02 17.63
N LEU A 208 -15.20 -8.03 17.70
CA LEU A 208 -13.77 -8.23 17.55
C LEU A 208 -13.15 -8.92 18.77
N ILE A 209 -12.02 -9.62 18.55
CA ILE A 209 -11.23 -10.22 19.65
C ILE A 209 -10.73 -9.14 20.60
N ASP A 210 -10.25 -8.03 20.04
CA ASP A 210 -9.95 -6.80 20.76
C ASP A 210 -11.12 -5.82 20.53
N PRO A 211 -12.02 -5.62 21.51
CA PRO A 211 -13.18 -4.75 21.33
C PRO A 211 -12.82 -3.26 21.21
N ASP A 212 -11.58 -2.89 21.53
CA ASP A 212 -11.10 -1.51 21.54
C ASP A 212 -10.19 -1.19 20.33
N SER A 213 -10.11 -2.08 19.33
CA SER A 213 -9.28 -1.86 18.13
C SER A 213 -9.85 -2.56 16.92
N ALA A 214 -9.76 -1.92 15.75
CA ALA A 214 -10.06 -2.52 14.46
C ALA A 214 -8.95 -3.50 14.01
N LEU A 215 -8.54 -4.40 14.90
CA LEU A 215 -7.43 -5.34 14.76
C LEU A 215 -7.93 -6.76 14.47
N PHE A 216 -7.39 -7.34 13.40
CA PHE A 216 -7.61 -8.72 13.00
C PHE A 216 -6.34 -9.53 13.20
N LEU A 217 -6.46 -10.68 13.87
CA LEU A 217 -5.35 -11.61 14.16
C LEU A 217 -5.36 -12.86 13.28
N GLU A 218 -6.37 -13.00 12.42
CA GLU A 218 -6.53 -14.11 11.49
C GLU A 218 -6.94 -13.57 10.12
N GLU A 219 -6.25 -13.99 9.06
CA GLU A 219 -6.49 -13.49 7.69
C GLU A 219 -7.90 -13.82 7.19
N ASN A 220 -8.43 -15.00 7.54
CA ASN A 220 -9.78 -15.40 7.16
C ASN A 220 -10.90 -14.61 7.88
N LYS A 221 -10.55 -13.80 8.89
CA LYS A 221 -11.45 -12.88 9.58
C LYS A 221 -11.29 -11.44 9.12
N ASP A 222 -10.20 -11.11 8.45
CA ASP A 222 -9.97 -9.79 7.88
C ASP A 222 -11.09 -9.47 6.86
N PRO A 223 -11.78 -8.32 6.97
CA PRO A 223 -12.87 -7.95 6.08
C PRO A 223 -12.43 -7.60 4.66
N PHE A 224 -11.15 -7.25 4.45
CA PHE A 224 -10.58 -6.94 3.14
C PHE A 224 -9.16 -7.56 3.00
N PRO A 225 -9.08 -8.91 2.98
CA PRO A 225 -7.83 -9.66 2.92
C PRO A 225 -7.22 -9.67 1.51
N LYS A 226 -6.02 -10.26 1.39
CA LYS A 226 -5.23 -10.35 0.14
C LYS A 226 -6.05 -10.71 -1.09
N ASN A 227 -6.87 -11.75 -0.98
CA ASN A 227 -7.58 -12.32 -2.13
C ASN A 227 -8.71 -11.41 -2.66
N GLN A 228 -8.95 -10.26 -2.02
CA GLN A 228 -9.84 -9.22 -2.51
C GLN A 228 -9.07 -8.03 -3.11
N HIS A 229 -7.73 -8.04 -3.07
CA HIS A 229 -6.90 -7.00 -3.69
C HIS A 229 -6.62 -7.41 -5.14
N GLY A 230 -7.14 -6.64 -6.08
CA GLY A 230 -6.93 -6.86 -7.52
C GLY A 230 -5.57 -6.34 -8.00
N HIS A 231 -5.23 -6.64 -9.25
CA HIS A 231 -4.08 -6.06 -9.97
C HIS A 231 -2.71 -6.23 -9.28
N LEU A 232 -2.57 -7.25 -8.45
CA LEU A 232 -1.31 -7.62 -7.80
C LEU A 232 -0.95 -9.05 -8.17
N SER A 233 0.34 -9.35 -8.11
CA SER A 233 0.88 -10.65 -8.52
C SER A 233 1.85 -11.22 -7.49
N ASP A 234 2.11 -12.51 -7.61
CA ASP A 234 3.10 -13.21 -6.81
C ASP A 234 4.22 -13.73 -7.73
N LEU A 235 5.46 -13.71 -7.23
CA LEU A 235 6.60 -14.24 -7.95
C LEU A 235 7.39 -15.18 -7.06
N LYS A 236 7.62 -16.39 -7.56
CA LYS A 236 8.56 -17.35 -6.98
C LYS A 236 9.92 -17.26 -7.68
N ILE A 237 10.96 -17.05 -6.88
CA ILE A 237 12.34 -16.92 -7.33
C ILE A 237 13.10 -18.14 -6.83
N ASN A 238 13.42 -19.08 -7.70
CA ASN A 238 14.24 -20.24 -7.38
C ASN A 238 15.72 -19.84 -7.38
N LEU A 239 16.46 -20.34 -6.40
CA LEU A 239 17.84 -19.95 -6.13
C LEU A 239 18.79 -21.13 -6.38
N VAL A 240 19.68 -20.96 -7.35
CA VAL A 240 20.78 -21.88 -7.61
C VAL A 240 22.05 -21.25 -7.06
N LYS A 241 22.45 -21.65 -5.85
CA LYS A 241 23.61 -21.11 -5.14
C LYS A 241 24.90 -21.80 -5.60
N ASP A 242 26.00 -21.06 -5.72
CA ASP A 242 27.34 -21.66 -5.85
C ASP A 242 27.71 -22.48 -4.61
N ASN A 243 28.61 -23.45 -4.77
CA ASN A 243 29.09 -24.29 -3.67
C ASN A 243 29.75 -23.49 -2.53
N ALA A 244 30.38 -22.34 -2.84
CA ALA A 244 31.06 -21.52 -1.86
C ALA A 244 30.12 -20.79 -0.88
N ILE A 245 28.83 -20.68 -1.20
CA ILE A 245 27.85 -19.89 -0.44
C ILE A 245 26.62 -20.70 0.01
N GLN A 246 26.71 -22.04 0.01
CA GLN A 246 25.58 -22.92 0.39
C GLN A 246 25.08 -22.67 1.81
N SER A 247 25.98 -22.30 2.72
CA SER A 247 25.67 -21.99 4.12
C SER A 247 25.26 -20.55 4.36
N ASP A 248 25.36 -19.70 3.35
CA ASP A 248 25.24 -18.25 3.52
C ASP A 248 23.77 -17.83 3.41
N LYS A 249 23.41 -16.84 4.22
CA LYS A 249 22.21 -16.04 3.98
C LYS A 249 22.45 -15.17 2.75
N LEU A 250 21.39 -14.86 2.03
CA LEU A 250 21.46 -13.98 0.88
C LEU A 250 20.59 -12.75 1.11
N LEU A 251 21.00 -11.62 0.54
CA LEU A 251 20.11 -10.50 0.31
C LEU A 251 19.57 -10.58 -1.12
N LEU A 252 18.28 -10.36 -1.28
CA LEU A 252 17.59 -10.32 -2.55
C LEU A 252 16.96 -8.94 -2.74
N TYR A 253 17.30 -8.30 -3.85
CA TYR A 253 16.73 -7.05 -4.30
C TYR A 253 15.77 -7.27 -5.44
N ILE A 254 14.62 -6.61 -5.31
CA ILE A 254 13.72 -6.33 -6.42
C ILE A 254 13.91 -4.86 -6.76
N SER A 255 14.27 -4.59 -8.01
CA SER A 255 14.60 -3.26 -8.49
C SER A 255 13.98 -3.01 -9.86
N THR A 256 13.90 -1.75 -10.26
CA THR A 256 13.32 -1.32 -11.54
C THR A 256 14.38 -1.12 -12.63
N GLU A 257 15.66 -1.17 -12.27
CA GLU A 257 16.80 -1.14 -13.19
C GLU A 257 17.89 -2.08 -12.67
N SER A 258 18.77 -2.54 -13.56
CA SER A 258 19.89 -3.44 -13.24
C SER A 258 20.79 -2.88 -12.13
N ILE A 259 21.16 -3.71 -11.15
CA ILE A 259 22.08 -3.37 -10.06
C ILE A 259 23.47 -3.91 -10.35
N VAL A 260 23.56 -5.17 -10.76
CA VAL A 260 24.78 -5.83 -11.24
C VAL A 260 24.66 -6.04 -12.75
N GLU A 261 25.54 -5.40 -13.51
CA GLU A 261 25.56 -5.47 -14.97
C GLU A 261 26.22 -6.76 -15.49
N GLU A 262 26.10 -7.05 -16.79
CA GLU A 262 26.63 -8.27 -17.42
C GLU A 262 28.15 -8.47 -17.22
N ASN A 263 28.90 -7.37 -17.04
CA ASN A 263 30.34 -7.42 -16.80
C ASN A 263 30.71 -7.53 -15.31
N GLY A 264 29.72 -7.69 -14.42
CA GLY A 264 29.88 -7.75 -12.97
C GLY A 264 30.08 -6.40 -12.28
N GLN A 265 29.95 -5.28 -12.98
CA GLN A 265 29.99 -3.96 -12.34
C GLN A 265 28.70 -3.68 -11.56
N VAL A 266 28.87 -3.14 -10.36
CA VAL A 266 27.76 -2.73 -9.48
C VAL A 266 27.42 -1.26 -9.73
N ASN A 267 26.15 -1.00 -10.01
CA ASN A 267 25.61 0.35 -10.16
C ASN A 267 25.08 0.88 -8.82
N TYR A 268 25.96 1.58 -8.09
CA TYR A 268 25.65 2.17 -6.78
C TYR A 268 24.59 3.27 -6.82
N GLN A 269 24.40 3.94 -7.96
CA GLN A 269 23.30 4.89 -8.11
C GLN A 269 21.96 4.16 -8.13
N HIS A 270 21.87 3.00 -8.78
CA HIS A 270 20.63 2.23 -8.84
C HIS A 270 20.28 1.60 -7.48
N LEU A 271 21.28 1.19 -6.70
CA LEU A 271 21.06 0.72 -5.32
C LEU A 271 20.28 1.72 -4.46
N THR A 272 20.61 3.00 -4.58
CA THR A 272 20.02 4.06 -3.75
C THR A 272 18.79 4.69 -4.37
N SER A 273 18.37 4.29 -5.58
CA SER A 273 17.28 4.95 -6.29
C SER A 273 16.27 4.04 -6.97
N LYS A 274 16.58 2.77 -7.21
CA LYS A 274 15.79 1.85 -8.05
C LYS A 274 15.34 0.59 -7.33
N VAL A 275 15.92 0.28 -6.17
CA VAL A 275 15.49 -0.82 -5.30
C VAL A 275 14.15 -0.47 -4.68
N ILE A 276 13.18 -1.38 -4.81
CA ILE A 276 11.85 -1.24 -4.22
C ILE A 276 11.63 -2.20 -3.03
N ARG A 277 12.38 -3.31 -2.97
CA ARG A 277 12.34 -4.27 -1.87
C ARG A 277 13.72 -4.85 -1.58
N THR A 278 13.99 -5.04 -0.29
CA THR A 278 15.19 -5.67 0.26
C THR A 278 14.78 -6.83 1.15
N ILE A 279 15.08 -8.05 0.72
CA ILE A 279 14.63 -9.28 1.35
C ILE A 279 15.83 -10.08 1.86
N GLU A 280 15.81 -10.51 3.12
CA GLU A 280 16.74 -11.53 3.62
C GLU A 280 16.21 -12.93 3.31
N VAL A 281 17.00 -13.73 2.59
CA VAL A 281 16.73 -15.13 2.30
C VAL A 281 17.63 -16.01 3.18
N GLN A 282 17.03 -16.96 3.89
CA GLN A 282 17.75 -17.85 4.79
C GLN A 282 18.60 -18.87 4.01
N SER A 283 19.66 -19.37 4.65
CA SER A 283 20.63 -20.26 3.99
C SER A 283 20.02 -21.57 3.49
N ASN A 284 19.02 -22.09 4.20
CA ASN A 284 18.31 -23.33 3.86
C ASN A 284 17.16 -23.15 2.85
N GLU A 285 16.88 -21.94 2.40
CA GLU A 285 15.82 -21.67 1.43
C GLU A 285 16.35 -21.85 0.00
N ALA A 286 15.66 -22.71 -0.76
CA ALA A 286 15.94 -22.96 -2.18
C ALA A 286 15.15 -22.03 -3.13
N PHE A 287 14.17 -21.31 -2.58
CA PHE A 287 13.38 -20.31 -3.31
C PHE A 287 12.85 -19.27 -2.32
N TYR A 288 12.50 -18.11 -2.84
CA TYR A 288 11.73 -17.08 -2.14
C TYR A 288 10.43 -16.81 -2.90
N ILE A 289 9.34 -16.52 -2.19
CA ILE A 289 8.08 -16.06 -2.80
C ILE A 289 7.84 -14.64 -2.32
N THR A 290 7.89 -13.69 -3.25
CA THR A 290 7.42 -12.32 -3.02
C THR A 290 5.93 -12.25 -3.35
N THR A 291 5.18 -11.52 -2.54
CA THR A 291 3.72 -11.37 -2.70
C THR A 291 3.34 -9.92 -2.92
N TYR A 292 2.15 -9.67 -3.46
CA TYR A 292 1.64 -8.30 -3.68
C TYR A 292 2.59 -7.46 -4.55
N LEU A 293 3.18 -8.06 -5.58
CA LEU A 293 4.04 -7.36 -6.53
C LEU A 293 3.15 -6.58 -7.52
N HIS A 294 3.46 -5.31 -7.72
CA HIS A 294 2.78 -4.51 -8.73
C HIS A 294 3.16 -5.02 -10.13
N PRO A 295 2.28 -4.91 -11.14
CA PRO A 295 2.63 -5.23 -12.52
C PRO A 295 3.65 -4.21 -13.06
N ASP A 296 4.84 -4.68 -13.44
CA ASP A 296 5.94 -3.90 -14.00
C ASP A 296 7.07 -4.81 -14.50
N SER A 297 8.09 -4.21 -15.11
CA SER A 297 9.38 -4.84 -15.36
C SER A 297 10.28 -4.71 -14.14
N TYR A 298 10.83 -5.82 -13.66
CA TYR A 298 11.76 -5.83 -12.53
C TYR A 298 13.08 -6.53 -12.85
N PHE A 299 14.11 -6.12 -12.12
CA PHE A 299 15.43 -6.73 -12.08
C PHE A 299 15.64 -7.38 -10.72
N ILE A 300 15.94 -8.68 -10.74
CA ILE A 300 16.22 -9.48 -9.55
C ILE A 300 17.72 -9.65 -9.39
N THR A 301 18.23 -9.17 -8.27
CA THR A 301 19.65 -9.31 -7.87
C THR A 301 19.71 -9.95 -6.50
N CYS A 302 20.54 -10.97 -6.35
CA CYS A 302 20.73 -11.71 -5.12
C CYS A 302 22.23 -11.91 -4.90
N PHE A 303 22.67 -11.74 -3.65
CA PHE A 303 24.09 -11.78 -3.31
C PHE A 303 24.31 -12.25 -1.87
N SER A 304 25.46 -12.88 -1.63
CA SER A 304 25.99 -13.09 -0.28
C SER A 304 26.48 -11.75 0.27
N ASP A 305 26.03 -11.28 1.43
CA ASP A 305 26.49 -10.01 2.04
C ASP A 305 27.57 -10.32 3.10
N LYS A 306 28.82 -10.49 2.67
CA LYS A 306 29.87 -11.06 3.55
C LYS A 306 30.43 -10.07 4.56
N ASP A 307 30.39 -8.78 4.25
CA ASP A 307 30.85 -7.72 5.14
C ASP A 307 29.71 -7.02 5.91
N ASN A 308 28.45 -7.45 5.68
CA ASN A 308 27.23 -6.94 6.30
C ASN A 308 27.00 -5.44 6.01
N ASN A 309 27.35 -5.01 4.79
CA ASN A 309 27.17 -3.64 4.34
C ASN A 309 25.81 -3.40 3.67
N PHE A 310 25.03 -4.47 3.45
CA PHE A 310 23.75 -4.44 2.75
C PHE A 310 23.84 -3.89 1.32
N TYR A 311 24.85 -4.26 0.54
CA TYR A 311 24.89 -4.08 -0.91
C TYR A 311 25.95 -4.99 -1.57
N PRO A 312 25.80 -5.34 -2.87
CA PRO A 312 26.81 -6.14 -3.55
C PRO A 312 28.17 -5.43 -3.58
N SER A 313 29.21 -6.11 -3.09
CA SER A 313 30.55 -5.55 -2.93
C SER A 313 31.65 -6.59 -3.21
N PRO A 314 32.92 -6.17 -3.40
CA PRO A 314 34.02 -7.10 -3.66
C PRO A 314 34.14 -8.21 -2.60
N GLY A 315 34.19 -9.46 -3.06
CA GLY A 315 34.21 -10.65 -2.20
C GLY A 315 32.85 -11.36 -2.08
N ASP A 316 31.76 -10.67 -2.40
CA ASP A 316 30.42 -11.25 -2.46
C ASP A 316 30.25 -12.11 -3.71
N VAL A 317 29.43 -13.15 -3.60
CA VAL A 317 28.96 -13.93 -4.74
C VAL A 317 27.53 -13.51 -5.04
N CYS A 318 27.26 -13.10 -6.28
CA CYS A 318 25.97 -12.57 -6.72
C CYS A 318 25.50 -13.21 -8.03
N ASN A 319 24.34 -12.78 -8.53
CA ASN A 319 23.97 -12.94 -9.93
C ASN A 319 24.05 -11.60 -10.68
N VAL A 320 24.27 -11.67 -12.00
CA VAL A 320 23.93 -10.55 -12.89
C VAL A 320 22.43 -10.32 -12.80
N SER A 321 22.00 -9.05 -12.70
CA SER A 321 20.59 -8.70 -12.53
C SER A 321 19.73 -9.34 -13.62
N LYS A 322 18.74 -10.15 -13.23
CA LYS A 322 17.88 -10.84 -14.18
C LYS A 322 16.54 -10.14 -14.29
N VAL A 323 16.16 -9.77 -15.51
CA VAL A 323 14.88 -9.11 -15.80
C VAL A 323 13.71 -10.11 -15.77
N ILE A 324 12.56 -9.65 -15.29
CA ILE A 324 11.26 -10.33 -15.38
C ILE A 324 10.13 -9.31 -15.59
N GLU A 325 9.18 -9.66 -16.45
CA GLU A 325 7.95 -8.89 -16.67
C GLU A 325 6.81 -9.48 -15.83
N ILE A 326 6.18 -8.65 -15.00
CA ILE A 326 5.10 -9.08 -14.11
C ILE A 326 3.75 -8.62 -14.67
N ASP A 327 2.96 -9.58 -15.13
CA ASP A 327 1.57 -9.38 -15.52
C ASP A 327 0.67 -9.33 -14.28
N PRO A 328 -0.46 -8.59 -14.29
CA PRO A 328 -1.40 -8.52 -13.18
C PRO A 328 -2.08 -9.86 -12.88
N GLU A 329 -2.34 -10.11 -11.59
CA GLU A 329 -3.12 -11.26 -11.12
C GLU A 329 -2.53 -12.61 -11.55
N THR A 330 -1.21 -12.66 -11.63
CA THR A 330 -0.46 -13.87 -12.00
C THR A 330 0.35 -14.41 -10.84
N PHE A 331 0.63 -15.71 -10.91
CA PHE A 331 1.70 -16.35 -10.15
C PHE A 331 2.76 -16.79 -11.16
N GLN A 332 3.94 -16.17 -11.07
CA GLN A 332 5.05 -16.46 -11.98
C GLN A 332 6.21 -17.14 -11.25
N GLU A 333 7.07 -17.81 -12.02
CA GLU A 333 8.30 -18.40 -11.51
C GLU A 333 9.51 -17.98 -12.35
N MET A 334 10.65 -17.77 -11.71
CA MET A 334 11.94 -17.59 -12.38
C MET A 334 13.07 -18.25 -11.61
N ASP A 335 14.16 -18.56 -12.31
CA ASP A 335 15.39 -19.08 -11.72
C ASP A 335 16.50 -18.02 -11.76
N ILE A 336 17.31 -17.92 -10.71
CA ILE A 336 18.57 -17.16 -10.71
C ILE A 336 19.74 -18.03 -10.25
N GLU A 337 20.89 -17.82 -10.86
CA GLU A 337 22.16 -18.48 -10.54
C GLU A 337 23.05 -17.48 -9.81
N VAL A 338 23.35 -17.74 -8.54
CA VAL A 338 24.15 -16.87 -7.66
C VAL A 338 25.56 -17.44 -7.58
N ASP A 339 26.38 -17.14 -8.58
CA ASP A 339 27.68 -17.76 -8.82
C ASP A 339 28.79 -16.79 -9.28
N LEU A 340 28.48 -15.51 -9.45
CA LEU A 340 29.44 -14.48 -9.86
C LEU A 340 30.16 -13.90 -8.65
N LEU A 341 31.47 -14.16 -8.51
CA LEU A 341 32.31 -13.48 -7.52
C LEU A 341 32.63 -12.04 -7.97
N LEU A 342 32.22 -11.06 -7.17
CA LEU A 342 32.56 -9.65 -7.35
C LEU A 342 34.04 -9.39 -6.97
N GLN A 343 34.75 -8.62 -7.80
CA GLN A 343 36.18 -8.34 -7.67
C GLN A 343 36.49 -6.92 -7.19
#